data_AF-A0A1F7GBG0-F1
#
_entry.id   AF-A0A1F7GBG0-F1
#
_cell.length_a   1.000
_cell.length_b   1.000
_cell.length_c   1.000
_cell.angle_alpha   90.00
_cell.angle_beta   90.00
_cell.angle_gamma   90.00
#
_symmetry.space_group_name_H-M   'P 1'
#
loop_
_entity.id
_entity.type
_entity.pdbx_description
1 polymer ?
#
loop_
_entity_poly.entity_id
_entity_poly.type
_entity_poly.pdbx_seq_one_letter_code
_entity_poly.pdbx_strand_id
1 'polypeptide(L)' 'MDDTVLRLIYMGFLLPSLFALTLVAEGIYNISRHEEGFFTFVLGTLFLAGVTIAYMFLFNR' A
#
# COMPACT_ATOMS: atom_id res chain seq x y z
N MET A 1 -11.92 10.66 -19.20
CA MET A 1 -10.58 10.23 -18.78
C MET A 1 -10.24 9.04 -19.67
N ASP A 2 -9.07 9.00 -20.30
CA ASP A 2 -8.68 7.85 -21.14
C ASP A 2 -8.71 6.57 -20.28
N ASP A 3 -9.37 5.52 -20.78
CA ASP A 3 -9.54 4.24 -20.08
C ASP A 3 -8.18 3.63 -19.69
N THR A 4 -7.15 3.93 -20.48
CA THR A 4 -5.77 3.51 -20.22
C THR A 4 -5.21 4.12 -18.95
N VAL A 5 -5.44 5.43 -18.74
CA VAL A 5 -4.98 6.17 -17.56
C VAL A 5 -5.76 5.73 -16.32
N LEU A 6 -7.07 5.51 -16.46
CA LEU A 6 -7.89 4.97 -15.36
C LEU A 6 -7.38 3.58 -14.94
N ARG A 7 -7.10 2.70 -15.91
CA ARG A 7 -6.58 1.36 -15.67
C ARG A 7 -5.19 1.40 -15.02
N LEU A 8 -4.32 2.33 -15.44
CA LEU A 8 -3.00 2.54 -14.83
C LEU A 8 -3.12 2.97 -13.36
N ILE A 9 -4.01 3.92 -13.04
CA ILE A 9 -4.25 4.34 -11.66
C ILE A 9 -4.76 3.18 -10.82
N TYR A 10 -5.73 2.44 -11.36
CA TYR A 10 -6.37 1.35 -10.63
C TYR A 10 -5.40 0.19 -10.36
N MET A 11 -4.69 -0.27 -11.39
CA MET A 11 -3.77 -1.39 -11.28
C MET A 11 -2.43 -1.01 -10.63
N GLY A 12 -1.94 0.21 -10.87
CA GLY A 12 -0.63 0.66 -10.41
C GLY A 12 -0.62 1.30 -9.02
N PHE A 13 -1.74 1.88 -8.57
CA PHE A 13 -1.80 2.58 -7.29
C PHE A 13 -2.88 2.03 -6.37
N LEU A 14 -4.12 1.91 -6.86
CA LEU A 14 -5.25 1.56 -5.99
C LEU A 14 -5.14 0.12 -5.45
N LEU A 15 -4.99 -0.89 -6.32
CA LEU A 15 -4.84 -2.28 -5.90
C LEU A 15 -3.60 -2.50 -4.99
N PRO A 16 -2.41 -1.98 -5.33
CA PRO A 16 -1.23 -2.13 -4.47
C PRO A 16 -1.39 -1.42 -3.11
N SER A 17 -2.09 -0.28 -3.06
CA SER A 17 -2.39 0.41 -1.79
C SER A 17 -3.30 -0.41 -0.90
N LEU A 18 -4.36 -1.00 -1.48
CA LEU A 18 -5.26 -1.88 -0.74
C LEU A 18 -4.54 -3.11 -0.20
N PHE A 19 -3.69 -3.73 -1.00
CA PHE A 19 -2.85 -4.84 -0.55
C PHE A 19 -1.94 -4.44 0.62
N ALA A 20 -1.24 -3.31 0.51
CA ALA A 20 -0.37 -2.86 1.58
C ALA A 20 -1.12 -2.44 2.86
N LEU A 21 -2.34 -1.89 2.73
CA LEU A 21 -3.23 -1.67 3.87
C LEU A 21 -3.61 -2.99 4.57
N THR A 22 -3.88 -4.05 3.81
CA THR A 22 -4.15 -5.37 4.40
C THR A 22 -2.94 -5.93 5.16
N LEU A 23 -1.72 -5.77 4.64
CA LEU A 23 -0.49 -6.17 5.35
C LEU A 23 -0.28 -5.37 6.64
N VAL A 24 -0.55 -4.07 6.61
CA VAL A 24 -0.48 -3.23 7.82
C VAL A 24 -1.49 -3.71 8.86
N ALA A 25 -2.75 -3.93 8.44
CA ALA A 25 -3.80 -4.42 9.33
C ALA A 25 -3.49 -5.80 9.91
N GLU A 26 -3.01 -6.73 9.09
CA GLU A 26 -2.58 -8.07 9.51
C GLU A 26 -1.39 -8.00 10.48
N GLY A 27 -0.40 -7.17 10.18
CA GLY A 27 0.73 -6.96 11.07
C GLY A 27 0.31 -6.42 12.44
N ILE A 28 -0.58 -5.41 12.47
CA ILE A 28 -1.15 -4.89 13.73
C ILE A 28 -1.94 -5.98 14.46
N TYR A 29 -2.76 -6.74 13.74
CA TYR A 29 -3.57 -7.83 14.31
C TYR A 29 -2.70 -8.90 14.97
N ASN A 30 -1.65 -9.36 14.28
CA ASN A 30 -0.73 -10.38 14.80
C ASN A 30 0.07 -9.85 16.01
N ILE A 31 0.56 -8.60 15.95
CA ILE A 31 1.23 -7.95 17.11
C ILE A 31 0.29 -7.90 18.32
N SER A 32 -0.99 -7.55 18.11
CA SER A 32 -1.98 -7.49 19.20
C SER A 32 -2.21 -8.85 19.88
N ARG A 33 -1.99 -9.96 19.15
CA ARG A 33 -2.11 -11.34 19.63
C ARG A 33 -0.78 -11.92 20.14
N HIS A 34 0.27 -11.11 20.18
CA HIS A 34 1.63 -11.52 20.54
C HIS A 34 2.22 -12.58 19.59
N GLU A 35 1.75 -12.58 18.33
CA GLU A 35 2.31 -13.34 17.22
C GLU A 35 3.33 -12.48 16.46
N GLU A 36 4.15 -13.11 15.61
CA GLU A 36 5.11 -12.40 14.77
C GLU A 36 4.41 -11.60 13.67
N GLY A 37 4.02 -10.36 13.98
CA GLY A 37 3.39 -9.41 13.04
C GLY A 37 4.26 -8.22 12.65
N PHE A 38 5.40 -8.03 13.33
CA PHE A 38 6.24 -6.84 13.15
C PHE A 38 6.79 -6.70 11.73
N PHE A 39 7.27 -7.80 11.14
CA PHE A 39 7.78 -7.78 9.77
C PHE A 39 6.69 -7.44 8.76
N THR A 40 5.52 -8.06 8.87
CA THR A 40 4.35 -7.81 8.02
C THR A 40 3.90 -6.35 8.10
N PHE A 41 3.84 -5.79 9.32
CA PHE A 41 3.51 -4.40 9.56
C PHE A 41 4.51 -3.44 8.91
N VAL A 42 5.82 -3.66 9.13
CA VAL A 42 6.89 -2.82 8.56
C VAL A 42 6.87 -2.89 7.04
N LEU A 43 6.74 -4.08 6.47
CA LEU A 43 6.69 -4.27 5.01
C LEU A 43 5.49 -3.55 4.40
N GLY A 44 4.30 -3.72 4.99
CA GLY A 44 3.08 -3.02 4.54
C GLY A 44 3.21 -1.51 4.63
N THR A 45 3.80 -1.00 5.73
CA THR A 45 4.00 0.44 5.94
C THR A 45 4.99 1.03 4.92
N LEU A 46 6.13 0.35 4.70
CA LEU A 46 7.12 0.78 3.71
C LEU A 46 6.54 0.77 2.30
N PHE A 47 5.74 -0.24 1.96
CA PHE A 47 5.10 -0.31 0.65
C PHE A 47 4.07 0.82 0.46
N LEU A 48 3.22 1.09 1.47
CA LEU A 48 2.30 2.23 1.45
C LEU A 48 3.01 3.57 1.29
N ALA A 49 4.11 3.78 2.01
CA ALA A 49 4.93 4.98 1.87
C ALA A 49 5.47 5.10 0.43
N GLY A 50 5.99 4.00 -0.13
CA GLY A 50 6.48 3.94 -1.51
C GLY A 50 5.40 4.30 -2.54
N VAL A 51 4.20 3.73 -2.43
CA VAL A 51 3.08 4.03 -3.34
C VAL A 51 2.64 5.49 -3.20
N THR A 52 2.62 6.02 -1.98
CA THR A 52 2.27 7.43 -1.72
C THR A 52 3.29 8.39 -2.35
N ILE A 53 4.58 8.11 -2.17
CA ILE A 53 5.66 8.91 -2.79
C ILE A 53 5.58 8.86 -4.31
N ALA A 54 5.36 7.67 -4.88
CA ALA A 54 5.20 7.49 -6.33
C ALA A 54 4.00 8.29 -6.85
N TYR A 55 2.87 8.27 -6.13
CA TYR A 55 1.69 9.05 -6.48
C TYR A 55 1.98 10.55 -6.45
N MET A 56 2.62 11.04 -5.38
CA MET A 56 3.03 12.44 -5.29
C MET A 56 3.96 12.85 -6.44
N PHE A 57 4.94 12.03 -6.80
CA PHE A 57 5.87 12.35 -7.89
C PHE A 57 5.19 12.36 -9.27
N LEU A 58 4.20 11.48 -9.49
CA LEU A 58 3.52 11.37 -10.78
C LEU A 58 2.43 12.44 -10.97
N PHE A 59 1.70 12.81 -9.90
CA PHE A 59 0.53 13.68 -9.96
C PHE A 59 0.75 15.10 -9.43
N ASN A 60 1.76 15.33 -8.59
CA ASN A 60 2.12 16.66 -8.07
C ASN A 60 3.35 17.23 -8.79
N ARG A 61 3.49 16.91 -10.08
CA ARG A 61 4.46 17.49 -11.01
C ARG A 61 3.77 18.42 -12.00
#